data_AF-G0HQ07-F1
#
_entry.id   AF-G0HQ07-F1
#
_cell.length_a   1.000
_cell.length_b   1.000
_cell.length_c   1.000
_cell.angle_alpha   90.00
_cell.angle_beta   90.00
_cell.angle_gamma   90.00
#
_symmetry.space_group_name_H-M   'P 1'
#
loop_
_entity.id
_entity.type
_entity.pdbx_description
1 polymer ?
#
loop_
_entity_poly.entity_id
_entity_poly.type
_entity_poly.pdbx_seq_one_letter_code
_entity_poly.pdbx_strand_id
1 'polypeptide(L)'
;MVAITVLLAATAATFFLDFGSGSLGQSAPQAAFTFDYDAGSPDSLTIEHRSGDSIQAGNLYITVSGASTANGQHDFPSLGGAPAAGSEITAGSKVMFSRSPLDLSDATVTLNWKSPDSGKSIQLASWEAP
;
A
#
# COMPACT_ATOMS: atom_id res chain seq x y z
N MET A 1 48.47 -5.33 -8.43
CA MET A 1 47.17 -5.99 -8.21
C MET A 1 46.88 -5.96 -6.73
N VAL A 2 45.89 -5.17 -6.28
CA VAL A 2 45.25 -5.32 -4.96
C VAL A 2 43.76 -5.14 -5.22
N ALA A 3 43.03 -6.24 -5.04
CA ALA A 3 41.62 -6.37 -5.27
C ALA A 3 40.95 -6.50 -3.92
N ILE A 4 40.27 -5.45 -3.47
CA ILE A 4 39.20 -5.53 -2.47
C ILE A 4 38.21 -4.40 -2.78
N THR A 5 37.29 -4.64 -3.71
CA THR A 5 36.06 -3.84 -3.85
C THR A 5 34.92 -4.70 -3.36
N VAL A 6 34.80 -4.79 -2.04
CA VAL A 6 33.60 -5.32 -1.39
C VAL A 6 33.30 -4.39 -0.24
N LEU A 7 32.40 -3.44 -0.47
CA LEU A 7 31.69 -2.74 0.60
C LEU A 7 30.21 -3.03 0.37
N LEU A 8 29.71 -3.88 1.27
CA LEU A 8 28.39 -4.48 1.34
C LEU A 8 27.25 -3.44 1.27
N ALA A 9 26.17 -3.85 0.58
CA ALA A 9 24.77 -3.51 0.80
C ALA A 9 24.43 -2.07 1.26
N ALA A 10 24.18 -1.19 0.29
CA ALA A 10 23.38 0.00 0.53
C ALA A 10 21.88 -0.36 0.56
N THR A 11 21.44 -1.00 1.64
CA THR A 11 20.02 -0.94 2.03
C THR A 11 19.90 0.26 2.96
N ALA A 12 19.39 1.39 2.47
CA ALA A 12 19.22 2.57 3.28
C ALA A 12 17.81 3.18 3.12
N ALA A 13 17.05 3.00 4.20
CA ALA A 13 16.03 3.87 4.76
C ALA A 13 14.85 4.27 3.87
N THR A 14 13.69 3.70 4.21
CA THR A 14 12.36 4.26 3.96
C THR A 14 12.36 5.76 4.27
N PHE A 15 12.05 6.58 3.28
CA PHE A 15 11.72 7.98 3.50
C PHE A 15 10.41 8.05 4.30
N PHE A 16 10.48 8.48 5.56
CA PHE A 16 9.32 9.07 6.23
C PHE A 16 9.19 10.49 5.68
N LEU A 17 8.42 10.65 4.60
CA LEU A 17 7.94 11.96 4.20
C LEU A 17 6.87 12.39 5.21
N ASP A 18 7.31 13.09 6.26
CA ASP A 18 6.49 13.97 7.08
C ASP A 18 6.02 15.13 6.20
N PHE A 19 4.95 14.91 5.44
CA PHE A 19 4.20 16.02 4.85
C PHE A 19 3.18 16.51 5.88
N GLY A 20 3.62 17.48 6.66
CA GLY A 20 2.77 18.34 7.45
C GLY A 20 1.56 18.82 6.64
N SER A 21 0.40 18.31 7.02
CA SER A 21 -0.91 18.93 6.75
C SER A 21 -1.79 18.82 7.99
N GLY A 22 -1.30 19.38 9.09
CA GLY A 22 -2.15 19.73 10.21
C GLY A 22 -3.08 20.88 9.83
N SER A 23 -4.33 20.57 9.47
CA SER A 23 -5.54 21.24 9.99
C SER A 23 -6.76 20.96 9.10
N LEU A 24 -7.74 20.22 9.64
CA LEU A 24 -9.18 20.51 9.63
C LEU A 24 -9.92 19.27 10.17
N GLY A 25 -10.11 19.22 11.50
CA GLY A 25 -11.15 18.43 12.17
C GLY A 25 -10.91 16.94 12.39
N GLN A 26 -10.18 16.24 11.53
CA GLN A 26 -9.81 14.83 11.72
C GLN A 26 -8.41 14.57 11.18
N SER A 27 -7.50 14.12 12.05
CA SER A 27 -6.17 13.67 11.63
C SER A 27 -6.30 12.36 10.87
N ALA A 28 -5.61 12.24 9.74
CA ALA A 28 -5.49 10.96 9.03
C ALA A 28 -4.91 9.90 9.99
N PRO A 29 -5.37 8.64 9.91
CA PRO A 29 -4.80 7.58 10.73
C PRO A 29 -3.29 7.47 10.48
N GLN A 30 -2.52 7.37 11.54
CA GLN A 30 -1.08 7.16 11.49
C GLN A 30 -0.81 5.65 11.48
N ALA A 31 -0.67 5.08 10.29
CA ALA A 31 -0.46 3.66 10.08
C ALA A 31 0.68 3.40 9.09
N ALA A 32 1.49 2.40 9.38
CA ALA A 32 2.58 1.96 8.52
C ALA A 32 2.15 0.71 7.74
N PHE A 33 2.36 0.75 6.42
CA PHE A 33 2.06 -0.36 5.53
C PHE A 33 3.32 -0.85 4.83
N THR A 34 3.36 -2.14 4.56
CA THR A 34 4.37 -2.74 3.67
C THR A 34 3.71 -3.49 2.55
N PHE A 35 4.42 -3.54 1.43
CA PHE A 35 4.02 -4.25 0.23
C PHE A 35 5.00 -5.39 -0.03
N ASP A 36 4.47 -6.57 -0.29
CA ASP A 36 5.23 -7.75 -0.66
C ASP A 36 4.76 -8.21 -2.04
N TYR A 37 5.63 -8.05 -3.03
CA TYR A 37 5.36 -8.35 -4.44
C TYR A 37 5.89 -9.73 -4.78
N ASP A 38 5.01 -10.59 -5.31
CA ASP A 38 5.36 -11.90 -5.83
C ASP A 38 5.09 -11.93 -7.33
N ALA A 39 6.17 -12.00 -8.11
CA ALA A 39 6.14 -12.09 -9.56
C ALA A 39 5.71 -13.49 -9.98
N GLY A 40 4.60 -13.60 -10.70
CA GLY A 40 3.93 -14.87 -10.97
C GLY A 40 3.13 -14.88 -12.27
N SER A 41 2.22 -15.83 -12.40
CA SER A 41 1.24 -15.87 -13.49
C SER A 41 -0.10 -16.37 -12.96
N PRO A 42 -0.91 -15.49 -12.34
CA PRO A 42 -0.74 -14.02 -12.28
C PRO A 42 0.20 -13.52 -11.18
N ASP A 43 0.63 -12.26 -11.29
CA ASP A 43 1.32 -11.52 -10.23
C ASP A 43 0.43 -11.36 -8.99
N SER A 44 1.04 -11.11 -7.82
CA SER A 44 0.31 -10.71 -6.63
C SER A 44 1.05 -9.68 -5.80
N LEU A 45 0.29 -8.81 -5.13
CA LEU A 45 0.81 -7.80 -4.23
C LEU A 45 0.10 -7.91 -2.87
N THR A 46 0.82 -8.30 -1.84
CA THR A 46 0.31 -8.37 -0.47
C THR A 46 0.57 -7.06 0.26
N ILE A 47 -0.49 -6.47 0.80
CA ILE A 47 -0.49 -5.25 1.60
C ILE A 47 -0.65 -5.67 3.06
N GLU A 48 0.35 -5.35 3.89
CA GLU A 48 0.34 -5.64 5.32
C GLU A 48 0.27 -4.34 6.13
N HIS A 49 -0.70 -4.27 7.05
CA HIS A 49 -0.74 -3.22 8.06
C HIS A 49 0.24 -3.59 9.17
N ARG A 50 1.38 -2.91 9.26
CA ARG A 50 2.46 -3.29 10.19
C ARG A 50 2.27 -2.76 11.60
N SER A 51 1.83 -1.52 11.73
CA SER A 51 1.74 -0.82 13.02
C SER A 51 0.95 0.48 12.88
N GLY A 52 0.43 0.98 13.99
CA GLY A 52 -0.26 2.27 14.05
C GLY A 52 -1.74 2.13 14.36
N ASP A 53 -2.50 3.14 13.98
CA ASP A 53 -3.94 3.23 14.25
C ASP A 53 -4.72 2.12 13.54
N SER A 54 -5.82 1.66 14.14
CA SER A 54 -6.78 0.83 13.42
C SER A 54 -7.52 1.67 12.37
N ILE A 55 -7.80 1.06 11.23
CA ILE A 55 -8.48 1.75 10.12
C ILE A 55 -9.63 0.89 9.63
N GLN A 56 -10.80 1.49 9.48
CA GLN A 56 -11.94 0.80 8.87
C GLN A 56 -11.65 0.48 7.39
N ALA A 57 -11.80 -0.78 7.00
CA ALA A 57 -11.47 -1.26 5.65
C ALA A 57 -12.25 -0.53 4.55
N GLY A 58 -13.50 -0.14 4.80
CA GLY A 58 -14.31 0.64 3.87
C GLY A 58 -13.82 2.07 3.62
N ASN A 59 -12.92 2.59 4.45
CA ASN A 59 -12.30 3.89 4.27
C ASN A 59 -10.99 3.81 3.48
N LEU A 60 -10.58 2.61 3.06
CA LEU A 60 -9.37 2.38 2.27
C LEU A 60 -9.72 2.00 0.84
N TYR A 61 -8.85 2.42 -0.08
CA TYR A 61 -8.86 1.97 -1.47
C TYR A 61 -7.44 1.99 -2.01
N ILE A 62 -7.18 1.18 -3.04
CA ILE A 62 -5.92 1.25 -3.78
C ILE A 62 -6.16 1.86 -5.16
N THR A 63 -5.15 2.56 -5.67
CA THR A 63 -5.12 3.01 -7.06
C THR A 63 -3.92 2.38 -7.74
N VAL A 64 -4.16 1.72 -8.87
CA VAL A 64 -3.15 1.05 -9.68
C VAL A 64 -2.98 1.83 -10.99
N SER A 65 -1.73 2.12 -11.36
CA SER A 65 -1.37 2.76 -12.62
C SER A 65 -0.14 2.09 -13.22
N GLY A 66 -0.02 2.04 -14.56
CA GLY A 66 1.15 1.45 -15.23
C GLY A 66 1.12 -0.08 -15.36
N ALA A 67 0.14 -0.75 -14.77
CA ALA A 67 -0.05 -2.19 -14.93
C ALA A 67 -0.52 -2.56 -16.35
N SER A 68 -0.20 -3.76 -16.83
CA SER A 68 -0.77 -4.26 -18.10
C SER A 68 -2.27 -4.47 -18.01
N THR A 69 -2.77 -4.80 -16.81
CA THR A 69 -4.20 -5.00 -16.51
C THR A 69 -4.55 -4.47 -15.11
N ALA A 70 -5.84 -4.27 -14.83
CA ALA A 70 -6.32 -3.80 -13.52
C ALA A 70 -5.82 -2.40 -13.10
N ASN A 71 -5.61 -1.49 -14.05
CA ASN A 71 -5.47 -0.06 -13.73
C ASN A 71 -6.78 0.51 -13.17
N GLY A 72 -6.65 1.55 -12.35
CA GLY A 72 -7.76 2.29 -11.77
C GLY A 72 -7.88 2.10 -10.25
N GLN A 73 -9.03 2.52 -9.72
CA GLN A 73 -9.32 2.44 -8.30
C GLN A 73 -9.95 1.08 -7.95
N HIS A 74 -9.51 0.48 -6.85
CA HIS A 74 -10.10 -0.72 -6.26
C HIS A 74 -10.41 -0.50 -4.79
N ASP A 75 -11.64 -0.82 -4.40
CA ASP A 75 -12.06 -0.75 -3.01
C ASP A 75 -11.28 -1.78 -2.19
N PHE A 76 -10.73 -1.37 -1.06
CA PHE A 76 -9.90 -2.25 -0.23
C PHE A 76 -10.65 -3.52 0.24
N PRO A 77 -11.95 -3.46 0.61
CA PRO A 77 -12.72 -4.67 0.95
C PRO A 77 -12.94 -5.66 -0.21
N SER A 78 -12.66 -5.26 -1.46
CA SER A 78 -12.77 -6.15 -2.63
C SER A 78 -11.53 -7.02 -2.86
N LEU A 79 -10.46 -6.77 -2.10
CA LEU A 79 -9.19 -7.48 -2.18
C LEU A 79 -9.25 -8.83 -1.47
N GLY A 80 -8.40 -9.76 -1.87
CA GLY A 80 -8.33 -11.09 -1.28
C GLY A 80 -7.93 -11.04 0.19
N GLY A 81 -8.74 -11.61 1.08
CA GLY A 81 -8.46 -11.62 2.52
C GLY A 81 -8.76 -10.30 3.25
N ALA A 82 -9.28 -9.27 2.56
CA ALA A 82 -9.74 -8.06 3.21
C ALA A 82 -10.97 -8.34 4.09
N PRO A 83 -11.07 -7.74 5.30
CA PRO A 83 -12.28 -7.82 6.08
C PRO A 83 -13.38 -6.95 5.45
N ALA A 84 -14.63 -7.15 5.90
CA ALA A 84 -15.77 -6.39 5.40
C ALA A 84 -15.59 -4.87 5.60
N ALA A 85 -16.28 -4.06 4.80
CA ALA A 85 -16.14 -2.60 4.82
C ALA A 85 -16.42 -1.95 6.20
N GLY A 86 -17.23 -2.58 7.05
CA GLY A 86 -17.52 -2.12 8.41
C GLY A 86 -16.52 -2.57 9.47
N SER A 87 -15.52 -3.39 9.11
CA SER A 87 -14.52 -3.95 10.01
C SER A 87 -13.22 -3.16 9.95
N GLU A 88 -12.46 -3.21 11.04
CA GLU A 88 -11.16 -2.57 11.13
C GLU A 88 -10.04 -3.53 10.72
N ILE A 89 -9.02 -2.98 10.05
CA ILE A 89 -7.71 -3.61 9.94
C ILE A 89 -6.82 -3.09 11.07
N THR A 90 -6.02 -4.00 11.63
CA THR A 90 -5.10 -3.74 12.76
C THR A 90 -3.72 -4.28 12.42
N ALA A 91 -2.72 -3.98 13.25
CA ALA A 91 -1.35 -4.45 13.02
C ALA A 91 -1.31 -5.98 12.85
N GLY A 92 -0.64 -6.44 11.80
CA GLY A 92 -0.57 -7.83 11.36
C GLY A 92 -1.64 -8.24 10.34
N SER A 93 -2.61 -7.38 10.03
CA SER A 93 -3.61 -7.67 8.98
C SER A 93 -2.94 -7.68 7.61
N LYS A 94 -3.21 -8.71 6.82
CA LYS A 94 -2.67 -8.87 5.46
C LYS A 94 -3.81 -9.02 4.47
N VAL A 95 -3.67 -8.35 3.34
CA VAL A 95 -4.64 -8.33 2.25
C VAL A 95 -3.90 -8.44 0.94
N MET A 96 -4.41 -9.25 0.01
CA MET A 96 -3.73 -9.54 -1.24
C MET A 96 -4.50 -8.96 -2.42
N PHE A 97 -3.82 -8.11 -3.20
CA PHE A 97 -4.26 -7.76 -4.53
C PHE A 97 -3.76 -8.81 -5.52
N SER A 98 -4.69 -9.62 -6.00
CA SER A 98 -4.46 -10.62 -7.04
C SER A 98 -5.66 -10.63 -7.98
N ARG A 99 -5.40 -10.71 -9.28
CA ARG A 99 -6.41 -10.82 -10.34
C ARG A 99 -5.87 -11.75 -11.42
N SER A 100 -6.74 -12.26 -12.28
CA SER A 100 -6.32 -13.07 -13.42
C SER A 100 -6.97 -12.54 -14.70
N PRO A 101 -6.18 -12.10 -15.70
CA PRO A 101 -4.73 -11.85 -15.62
C PRO A 101 -4.38 -10.66 -14.71
N LEU A 102 -3.17 -10.67 -14.13
CA LEU A 102 -2.56 -9.52 -13.43
C LEU A 102 -1.06 -9.52 -13.71
N ASP A 103 -0.56 -8.35 -14.07
CA ASP A 103 0.86 -8.07 -14.33
C ASP A 103 1.14 -6.66 -13.83
N LEU A 104 2.01 -6.59 -12.83
CA LEU A 104 2.38 -5.38 -12.10
C LEU A 104 3.84 -4.98 -12.37
N SER A 105 4.49 -5.56 -13.38
CA SER A 105 5.93 -5.37 -13.66
C SER A 105 6.34 -3.91 -13.90
N ASP A 106 5.41 -3.07 -14.34
CA ASP A 106 5.62 -1.61 -14.56
C ASP A 106 4.66 -0.76 -13.73
N ALA A 107 4.02 -1.34 -12.71
CA ALA A 107 2.92 -0.70 -11.99
C ALA A 107 3.36 0.14 -10.79
N THR A 108 2.56 1.16 -10.50
CA THR A 108 2.53 1.88 -9.24
C THR A 108 1.21 1.58 -8.53
N VAL A 109 1.27 1.15 -7.28
CA VAL A 109 0.11 0.91 -6.43
C VAL A 109 0.15 1.85 -5.24
N THR A 110 -0.85 2.71 -5.13
CA THR A 110 -1.00 3.63 -3.99
C THR A 110 -2.13 3.17 -3.09
N LEU A 111 -1.86 3.10 -1.78
CA LEU A 111 -2.87 2.88 -0.76
C LEU A 111 -3.36 4.23 -0.25
N ASN A 112 -4.67 4.45 -0.32
CA ASN A 112 -5.30 5.72 -0.01
C ASN A 112 -6.38 5.53 1.05
N TRP A 113 -6.48 6.50 1.96
CA TRP A 113 -7.55 6.61 2.94
C TRP A 113 -8.49 7.74 2.56
N LYS A 114 -9.79 7.48 2.67
CA LYS A 114 -10.87 8.45 2.50
C LYS A 114 -11.48 8.79 3.85
N SER A 115 -11.53 10.07 4.17
CA SER A 115 -12.22 10.57 5.37
C SER A 115 -13.73 10.30 5.24
N PRO A 116 -14.35 9.68 6.27
CA PRO A 116 -15.78 9.38 6.25
C PRO A 116 -16.64 10.65 6.27
N ASP A 117 -16.14 11.73 6.88
CA ASP A 117 -16.94 12.93 7.16
C ASP A 117 -16.69 14.08 6.17
N SER A 118 -15.50 14.14 5.55
CA SER A 118 -15.09 15.28 4.73
C SER A 118 -14.90 14.97 3.25
N GLY A 119 -14.97 13.69 2.85
CA GLY A 119 -14.73 13.25 1.48
C GLY A 119 -13.29 13.42 0.99
N LYS A 120 -12.40 13.99 1.82
CA LYS A 120 -10.97 14.15 1.52
C LYS A 120 -10.30 12.79 1.44
N SER A 121 -9.31 12.66 0.57
CA SER A 121 -8.46 11.46 0.48
C SER A 121 -7.00 11.80 0.75
N ILE A 122 -6.29 10.88 1.38
CA ILE A 122 -4.87 11.01 1.73
C ILE A 122 -4.17 9.70 1.35
N GLN A 123 -3.04 9.80 0.65
CA GLN A 123 -2.20 8.65 0.37
C GLN A 123 -1.46 8.23 1.65
N LEU A 124 -1.63 6.98 2.06
CA LEU A 124 -0.97 6.40 3.22
C LEU A 124 0.36 5.74 2.86
N ALA A 125 0.41 5.07 1.71
CA ALA A 125 1.60 4.38 1.26
C ALA A 125 1.60 4.22 -0.27
N SER A 126 2.77 3.99 -0.85
CA SER A 126 2.94 3.72 -2.28
C SER A 126 3.95 2.61 -2.48
N TRP A 127 3.72 1.82 -3.51
CA TRP A 127 4.64 0.81 -4.02
C TRP A 127 4.84 1.04 -5.51
N GLU A 128 6.08 0.93 -5.96
CA GLU A 128 6.47 0.98 -7.36
C GLU A 128 7.13 -0.35 -7.70
N ALA A 129 6.83 -0.86 -8.89
CA ALA A 129 7.42 -2.08 -9.41
C ALA A 129 8.96 -1.99 -9.48
N PRO A 130 9.66 -3.12 -9.31
CA PRO A 130 11.14 -3.17 -9.27
C PRO A 130 11.82 -2.91 -10.62
#